data_AF-A0A432QSP3-F1
#
_entry.id   AF-A0A432QSP3-F1
#
_cell.length_a   1.000
_cell.length_b   1.000
_cell.length_c   1.000
_cell.angle_alpha   90.00
_cell.angle_beta   90.00
_cell.angle_gamma   90.00
#
_symmetry.space_group_name_H-M   'P 1'
#
loop_
_entity.id
_entity.type
_entity.pdbx_description
1 polymer ?
#
loop_
_entity_poly.entity_id
_entity_poly.type
_entity_poly.pdbx_seq_one_letter_code
_entity_poly.pdbx_strand_id
1 'polypeptide(L)'
;MVEQKEGKLGDKLVRLGLITPEQLEIALKEQKRTGELLGEVLLRLGFITEEQLMNVLSERKGIERVELSSYLIEPEVVKLIPKKLAEKYKIIPIAKEDGALVIGMVNPFDFEAIDVVSRFTGTRVKPVAIKEKEFEETFSKYYGEAKSIEELIEEILEEKVPPGEVDTRIIQIVDYIILKGVKDKASDIHIEPAEAVVRVRYRIDG
;
A
#
# COMPACT_ATOMS: atom_id res chain seq x y z
N MET A 1 19.62 24.17 -13.63
CA MET A 1 18.60 23.92 -12.57
C MET A 1 17.23 24.08 -13.20
N VAL A 2 16.71 23.01 -13.79
CA VAL A 2 15.39 23.03 -14.46
C VAL A 2 14.76 21.68 -14.14
N GLU A 3 13.86 21.62 -13.16
CA GLU A 3 13.06 20.42 -12.94
C GLU A 3 11.80 20.72 -12.12
N GLN A 4 10.72 20.02 -12.49
CA GLN A 4 9.40 19.94 -11.85
C GLN A 4 8.39 21.07 -12.19
N LYS A 5 7.61 20.90 -13.26
CA LYS A 5 6.37 21.69 -13.49
C LYS A 5 5.19 20.92 -14.08
N GLU A 6 5.21 19.58 -14.07
CA GLU A 6 4.05 18.76 -14.41
C GLU A 6 3.58 17.98 -13.18
N GLY A 7 2.70 18.58 -12.37
CA GLY A 7 2.04 17.81 -11.31
C GLY A 7 1.39 18.57 -10.16
N LYS A 8 1.56 19.89 -10.02
CA LYS A 8 0.92 20.64 -8.92
C LYS A 8 -0.48 21.06 -9.31
N LEU A 9 -1.45 20.85 -8.42
CA LEU A 9 -2.85 21.26 -8.56
C LEU A 9 -2.97 22.71 -9.09
N GLY A 10 -2.16 23.62 -8.53
CA GLY A 10 -2.09 25.01 -8.94
C GLY A 10 -1.73 25.23 -10.41
N ASP A 11 -0.67 24.59 -10.90
CA ASP A 11 -0.27 24.71 -12.31
C ASP A 11 -1.36 24.17 -13.24
N LYS A 12 -2.04 23.09 -12.83
CA LYS A 12 -3.16 22.51 -13.57
C LYS A 12 -4.34 23.47 -13.65
N LEU A 13 -4.69 24.12 -12.54
CA LEU A 13 -5.76 25.12 -12.50
C LEU A 13 -5.46 26.34 -13.38
N VAL A 14 -4.22 26.82 -13.40
CA VAL A 14 -3.78 27.90 -14.30
C VAL A 14 -3.89 27.48 -15.77
N ARG A 15 -3.43 26.26 -16.09
CA ARG A 15 -3.46 25.73 -17.46
C ARG A 15 -4.88 25.56 -18.00
N LEU A 16 -5.82 25.22 -17.14
CA LEU A 16 -7.25 25.09 -17.46
C LEU A 16 -7.98 26.43 -17.48
N GLY A 17 -7.29 27.54 -17.19
CA GLY A 17 -7.88 28.89 -17.15
C GLY A 17 -8.85 29.10 -15.98
N LEU A 18 -8.81 28.25 -14.96
CA LEU A 18 -9.69 28.34 -13.79
C LEU A 18 -9.18 29.36 -12.77
N ILE A 19 -7.87 29.60 -12.73
CA ILE A 19 -7.23 30.66 -11.95
C ILE A 19 -6.13 31.33 -12.77
N THR A 20 -5.73 32.55 -12.41
CA THR A 20 -4.56 33.22 -13.00
C THR A 20 -3.27 32.87 -12.25
N PRO A 21 -2.08 33.06 -12.87
CA PRO A 21 -0.79 32.90 -12.17
C PRO A 21 -0.69 33.75 -10.89
N GLU A 22 -1.26 34.95 -10.91
CA GLU A 22 -1.26 35.87 -9.78
C GLU A 22 -2.15 35.35 -8.64
N GLN A 23 -3.33 34.83 -8.96
CA GLN A 23 -4.22 34.17 -7.99
C GLN A 23 -3.56 32.94 -7.35
N LEU A 24 -2.83 32.15 -8.15
CA LEU A 24 -2.04 31.03 -7.64
C LEU A 24 -0.94 31.50 -6.68
N GLU A 25 -0.24 32.58 -7.00
CA GLU A 25 0.82 33.12 -6.13
C GLU A 25 0.25 33.61 -4.78
N ILE A 26 -0.90 34.29 -4.81
CA ILE A 26 -1.61 34.72 -3.60
C ILE A 26 -1.99 33.51 -2.75
N ALA A 27 -2.61 32.49 -3.36
CA ALA A 27 -3.02 31.28 -2.66
C ALA A 27 -1.84 30.51 -2.06
N LEU A 28 -0.70 30.44 -2.75
CA LEU A 28 0.53 29.80 -2.24
C LEU A 28 1.15 30.56 -1.05
N LYS A 29 1.07 31.90 -1.04
CA LYS A 29 1.52 32.71 0.11
C LYS A 29 0.62 32.47 1.33
N GLU A 30 -0.69 32.43 1.11
CA GLU A 30 -1.66 32.12 2.16
C GLU A 30 -1.51 30.70 2.69
N GLN A 31 -1.32 29.72 1.81
CA GLN A 31 -1.07 28.32 2.18
C GLN A 31 0.13 28.18 3.12
N LYS A 32 1.23 28.90 2.84
CA LYS A 32 2.42 28.90 3.71
C LYS A 32 2.16 29.52 5.08
N ARG A 33 1.20 30.45 5.16
CA ARG A 33 0.84 31.16 6.40
C ARG A 33 -0.11 30.35 7.27
N THR A 34 -1.07 29.65 6.66
CA THR A 34 -2.14 28.93 7.38
C THR A 34 -1.87 27.43 7.53
N GLY A 35 -1.09 26.83 6.63
CA GLY A 35 -0.84 25.39 6.58
C GLY A 35 -1.99 24.57 5.97
N GLU A 36 -3.05 25.22 5.50
CA GLU A 36 -4.21 24.60 4.83
C GLU A 36 -3.83 23.93 3.50
N LEU A 37 -4.70 23.10 2.95
CA LEU A 37 -4.52 22.57 1.60
C LEU A 37 -4.73 23.67 0.55
N LEU A 38 -3.95 23.65 -0.54
CA LEU A 38 -4.05 24.68 -1.59
C LEU A 38 -5.49 24.79 -2.16
N GLY A 39 -6.19 23.65 -2.32
CA GLY A 39 -7.58 23.64 -2.77
C GLY A 39 -8.54 24.36 -1.81
N GLU A 40 -8.36 24.16 -0.50
CA GLU A 40 -9.17 24.83 0.53
C GLU A 40 -8.92 26.34 0.54
N VAL A 41 -7.65 26.75 0.43
CA VAL A 41 -7.28 28.16 0.32
C VAL A 41 -7.91 28.79 -0.92
N LEU A 42 -7.88 28.10 -2.06
CA LEU A 42 -8.47 28.58 -3.32
C LEU A 42 -10.00 28.70 -3.25
N LEU A 43 -10.69 27.77 -2.57
CA LEU A 43 -12.13 27.85 -2.28
C LEU A 43 -12.45 29.02 -1.35
N ARG A 44 -11.70 29.13 -0.25
CA ARG A 44 -11.89 30.17 0.77
C ARG A 44 -11.65 31.58 0.23
N LEU A 45 -10.68 31.74 -0.68
CA LEU A 45 -10.42 32.99 -1.39
C LEU A 45 -11.41 33.26 -2.54
N GLY A 46 -12.32 32.31 -2.84
CA GLY A 46 -13.30 32.42 -3.91
C GLY A 46 -12.69 32.39 -5.32
N PHE A 47 -11.47 31.85 -5.47
CA PHE A 47 -10.79 31.77 -6.76
C PHE A 47 -11.30 30.60 -7.61
N ILE A 48 -11.84 29.56 -6.98
CA ILE A 48 -12.49 28.42 -7.64
C ILE A 48 -13.76 28.02 -6.87
N THR A 49 -14.66 27.30 -7.53
CA THR A 49 -15.80 26.64 -6.88
C THR A 49 -15.46 25.20 -6.47
N GLU A 50 -16.27 24.63 -5.57
CA GLU A 50 -16.14 23.20 -5.20
C GLU A 50 -16.29 22.30 -6.42
N GLU A 51 -17.22 22.61 -7.32
CA GLU A 51 -17.42 21.85 -8.56
C GLU A 51 -16.19 21.92 -9.48
N GLN A 52 -15.57 23.10 -9.63
CA GLN A 52 -14.35 23.25 -10.43
C GLN A 52 -13.18 22.51 -9.81
N LEU A 53 -13.01 22.59 -8.49
CA LEU A 53 -11.99 21.82 -7.78
C LEU A 53 -12.21 20.32 -7.99
N MET A 54 -13.45 19.85 -7.80
CA MET A 54 -13.82 18.45 -7.99
C MET A 54 -13.57 18.00 -9.43
N ASN A 55 -13.92 18.79 -10.44
CA ASN A 55 -13.68 18.44 -11.84
C ASN A 55 -12.18 18.31 -12.16
N VAL A 56 -11.36 19.23 -11.64
CA VAL A 56 -9.91 19.23 -11.85
C VAL A 56 -9.24 18.05 -11.14
N LEU A 57 -9.73 17.68 -9.96
CA LEU A 57 -9.30 16.51 -9.21
C LEU A 57 -9.74 15.21 -9.90
N SER A 58 -10.96 15.18 -10.43
CA SER A 58 -11.58 14.02 -11.09
C SER A 58 -11.03 13.76 -12.50
N GLU A 59 -10.42 14.77 -13.12
CA GLU A 59 -9.77 14.66 -14.44
C GLU A 59 -8.55 13.72 -14.49
N ARG A 60 -8.20 13.02 -13.40
CA ARG A 60 -7.52 11.72 -13.52
C ARG A 60 -8.50 10.68 -14.10
N LYS A 61 -9.01 10.93 -15.31
CA LYS A 61 -9.66 9.92 -16.14
C LYS A 61 -8.61 8.85 -16.46
N GLY A 62 -8.90 7.59 -16.13
CA GLY A 62 -8.04 6.45 -16.43
C GLY A 62 -7.35 5.82 -15.22
N ILE A 63 -7.98 5.82 -14.04
CA ILE A 63 -7.53 4.93 -12.97
C ILE A 63 -7.84 3.50 -13.40
N GLU A 64 -6.77 2.80 -13.74
CA GLU A 64 -6.82 1.39 -14.13
C GLU A 64 -7.27 0.55 -12.93
N ARG A 65 -8.17 -0.39 -13.18
CA ARG A 65 -8.54 -1.39 -12.19
C ARG A 65 -7.70 -2.62 -12.44
N VAL A 66 -7.00 -3.08 -11.42
CA VAL A 66 -6.10 -4.23 -11.51
C VAL A 66 -6.57 -5.33 -10.56
N GLU A 67 -6.18 -6.56 -10.85
CA GLU A 67 -6.37 -7.69 -9.93
C GLU A 67 -5.03 -8.05 -9.29
N LEU A 68 -4.93 -7.93 -7.96
CA LEU A 68 -3.65 -8.10 -7.25
C LEU A 68 -3.13 -9.54 -7.33
N SER A 69 -4.01 -10.51 -7.49
CA SER A 69 -3.67 -11.94 -7.67
C SER A 69 -2.79 -12.20 -8.90
N SER A 70 -2.82 -11.30 -9.89
CA SER A 70 -2.00 -11.39 -11.10
C SER A 70 -0.58 -10.81 -10.95
N TYR A 71 -0.28 -10.17 -9.82
CA TYR A 71 1.00 -9.52 -9.57
C TYR A 71 1.86 -10.33 -8.60
N LEU A 72 3.15 -10.46 -8.94
CA LEU A 72 4.17 -10.91 -7.99
C LEU A 72 4.75 -9.68 -7.28
N ILE A 73 4.21 -9.38 -6.10
CA ILE A 73 4.65 -8.22 -5.30
C ILE A 73 5.91 -8.59 -4.52
N GLU A 74 7.01 -7.88 -4.80
CA GLU A 74 8.28 -8.10 -4.11
C GLU A 74 8.22 -7.62 -2.64
N PRO A 75 8.76 -8.39 -1.67
CA PRO A 75 8.76 -7.99 -0.26
C PRO A 75 9.40 -6.62 0.02
N GLU A 76 10.43 -6.24 -0.77
CA GLU A 76 11.09 -4.94 -0.64
C GLU A 76 10.19 -3.78 -1.06
N VAL A 77 9.22 -4.01 -1.96
CA VAL A 77 8.22 -3.00 -2.37
C VAL A 77 7.17 -2.82 -1.28
N VAL A 78 6.72 -3.90 -0.65
CA VAL A 78 5.81 -3.86 0.50
C VAL A 78 6.40 -3.00 1.63
N LYS A 79 7.67 -3.20 1.97
CA LYS A 79 8.35 -2.48 3.06
C LYS A 79 8.44 -0.96 2.86
N LEU A 80 8.18 -0.44 1.66
CA LEU A 80 8.19 1.00 1.38
C LEU A 80 7.07 1.75 2.10
N ILE A 81 5.97 1.07 2.43
CA ILE A 81 4.84 1.65 3.14
C ILE A 81 4.69 0.94 4.49
N PRO A 82 4.69 1.66 5.62
CA PRO A 82 4.47 1.04 6.93
C PRO A 82 3.06 0.44 7.04
N LYS A 83 2.93 -0.69 7.73
CA LYS A 83 1.64 -1.36 8.02
C LYS A 83 0.53 -0.39 8.40
N LYS A 84 0.78 0.49 9.38
CA LYS A 84 -0.22 1.46 9.86
C LYS A 84 -0.72 2.40 8.76
N LEU A 85 0.16 2.78 7.83
CA LEU A 85 -0.20 3.66 6.72
C LEU A 85 -0.98 2.88 5.65
N ALA A 86 -0.53 1.66 5.36
CA ALA A 86 -1.21 0.73 4.47
C ALA A 86 -2.65 0.41 4.93
N GLU A 87 -2.83 0.18 6.24
CA GLU A 87 -4.12 -0.10 6.87
C GLU A 87 -5.05 1.12 6.87
N LYS A 88 -4.55 2.27 7.36
CA LYS A 88 -5.34 3.49 7.49
C LYS A 88 -5.96 3.92 6.16
N TYR A 89 -5.17 3.89 5.09
CA TYR A 89 -5.59 4.36 3.77
C TYR A 89 -6.02 3.23 2.81
N LYS A 90 -6.04 1.98 3.31
CA LYS A 90 -6.37 0.78 2.53
C LYS A 90 -5.60 0.69 1.21
N ILE A 91 -4.27 0.70 1.33
CA ILE A 91 -3.34 0.71 0.19
C ILE A 91 -2.38 -0.48 0.22
N ILE A 92 -2.04 -1.00 -0.96
CA ILE A 92 -1.02 -2.04 -1.17
C ILE A 92 0.03 -1.52 -2.15
N PRO A 93 1.32 -1.45 -1.78
CA PRO A 93 2.41 -1.26 -2.73
C PRO A 93 2.47 -2.44 -3.72
N ILE A 94 2.47 -2.17 -5.02
CA ILE A 94 2.49 -3.22 -6.06
C ILE A 94 3.87 -3.32 -6.70
N ALA A 95 4.38 -2.22 -7.25
CA ALA A 95 5.63 -2.18 -7.99
C ALA A 95 6.23 -0.77 -8.01
N LYS A 96 7.51 -0.69 -8.42
CA LYS A 96 8.14 0.57 -8.83
C LYS A 96 8.32 0.55 -10.35
N GLU A 97 7.68 1.49 -11.04
CA GLU A 97 7.72 1.63 -12.50
C GLU A 97 8.04 3.07 -12.86
N ASP A 98 8.98 3.29 -13.78
CA ASP A 98 9.33 4.64 -14.28
C ASP A 98 9.62 5.68 -13.17
N GLY A 99 10.25 5.25 -12.08
CA GLY A 99 10.53 6.11 -10.93
C GLY A 99 9.30 6.48 -10.08
N ALA A 100 8.14 5.86 -10.34
CA ALA A 100 6.92 6.00 -9.56
C ALA A 100 6.59 4.72 -8.79
N LEU A 101 6.03 4.87 -7.59
CA LEU A 101 5.45 3.78 -6.82
C LEU A 101 4.00 3.55 -7.28
N VAL A 102 3.73 2.36 -7.80
CA VAL A 102 2.38 1.90 -8.12
C VAL A 102 1.74 1.39 -6.83
N ILE A 103 0.59 1.96 -6.46
CA ILE A 103 -0.17 1.54 -5.29
C ILE A 103 -1.60 1.13 -5.67
N GLY A 104 -2.01 -0.05 -5.22
CA GLY A 104 -3.40 -0.47 -5.25
C GLY A 104 -4.15 0.21 -4.11
N MET A 105 -5.28 0.84 -4.41
CA MET A 105 -6.12 1.53 -3.43
C MET A 105 -7.56 1.08 -3.55
N VAL A 106 -8.23 0.87 -2.42
CA VAL A 106 -9.67 0.64 -2.39
C VAL A 106 -10.42 1.90 -2.87
N ASN A 107 -9.99 3.07 -2.39
CA ASN A 107 -10.46 4.37 -2.87
C ASN A 107 -9.32 5.12 -3.57
N PRO A 108 -9.18 5.01 -4.90
CA PRO A 108 -8.11 5.66 -5.64
C PRO A 108 -8.32 7.18 -5.83
N PHE A 109 -9.46 7.72 -5.36
CA PHE A 109 -9.74 9.16 -5.32
C PHE A 109 -9.44 9.77 -3.94
N ASP A 110 -8.88 8.99 -3.00
CA ASP A 110 -8.35 9.53 -1.75
C ASP A 110 -7.03 10.28 -2.03
N PHE A 111 -7.16 11.57 -2.34
CA PHE A 111 -6.02 12.42 -2.67
C PHE A 111 -5.11 12.70 -1.48
N GLU A 112 -5.66 12.67 -0.25
CA GLU A 112 -4.85 12.81 0.97
C GLU A 112 -3.93 11.61 1.10
N ALA A 113 -4.45 10.39 0.95
CA ALA A 113 -3.65 9.17 0.96
C ALA A 113 -2.50 9.22 -0.06
N ILE A 114 -2.80 9.63 -1.30
CA ILE A 114 -1.80 9.74 -2.37
C ILE A 114 -0.70 10.73 -2.00
N ASP A 115 -1.05 11.92 -1.50
CA ASP A 115 -0.07 12.94 -1.10
C ASP A 115 0.78 12.48 0.10
N VAL A 116 0.15 11.90 1.12
CA VAL A 116 0.85 11.36 2.30
C VAL A 116 1.85 10.28 1.90
N VAL A 117 1.44 9.31 1.07
CA VAL A 117 2.32 8.24 0.58
C VAL A 117 3.45 8.80 -0.28
N SER A 118 3.16 9.76 -1.15
CA SER A 118 4.18 10.38 -2.01
C SER A 118 5.25 11.09 -1.17
N ARG A 119 4.84 11.86 -0.16
CA ARG A 119 5.77 12.54 0.76
C ARG A 119 6.56 11.55 1.62
N PHE A 120 5.89 10.51 2.14
CA PHE A 120 6.54 9.50 2.98
C PHE A 120 7.62 8.73 2.21
N THR A 121 7.30 8.30 0.99
CA THR A 121 8.20 7.48 0.17
C THR A 121 9.22 8.31 -0.62
N GLY A 122 9.01 9.63 -0.74
CA GLY A 122 9.82 10.51 -1.58
C GLY A 122 9.69 10.22 -3.08
N THR A 123 8.65 9.50 -3.49
CA THR A 123 8.44 9.08 -4.90
C THR A 123 7.12 9.58 -5.45
N ARG A 124 7.03 9.66 -6.78
CA ARG A 124 5.75 9.89 -7.45
C ARG A 124 4.86 8.67 -7.23
N VAL A 125 3.57 8.87 -6.97
CA VAL A 125 2.61 7.77 -6.75
C VAL A 125 1.68 7.62 -7.95
N LYS A 126 1.55 6.40 -8.46
CA LYS A 126 0.58 6.00 -9.49
C LYS A 126 -0.50 5.13 -8.84
N PRO A 127 -1.70 5.68 -8.55
CA PRO A 127 -2.78 4.91 -7.95
C PRO A 127 -3.46 4.01 -9.01
N VAL A 128 -3.79 2.79 -8.61
CA VAL A 128 -4.66 1.86 -9.34
C VAL A 128 -5.77 1.37 -8.42
N ALA A 129 -6.93 1.05 -8.97
CA ALA A 129 -8.09 0.61 -8.21
C ALA A 129 -8.03 -0.89 -7.93
N ILE A 130 -8.26 -1.29 -6.69
CA ILE A 130 -8.39 -2.70 -6.26
C ILE A 130 -9.72 -2.93 -5.54
N LYS A 131 -10.19 -4.18 -5.44
CA LYS A 131 -11.35 -4.50 -4.62
C LYS A 131 -10.96 -4.54 -3.13
N GLU A 132 -11.92 -4.21 -2.26
CA GLU A 132 -11.76 -4.30 -0.80
C GLU A 132 -11.28 -5.71 -0.37
N LYS A 133 -11.90 -6.76 -0.92
CA LYS A 133 -11.50 -8.15 -0.65
C LYS A 133 -10.03 -8.43 -1.00
N GLU A 134 -9.55 -7.90 -2.12
CA GLU A 134 -8.15 -8.08 -2.53
C GLU A 134 -7.18 -7.34 -1.61
N PHE A 135 -7.59 -6.16 -1.12
CA PHE A 135 -6.84 -5.44 -0.09
C PHE A 135 -6.73 -6.30 1.17
N GLU A 136 -7.84 -6.82 1.71
CA GLU A 136 -7.84 -7.62 2.94
C GLU A 136 -6.94 -8.87 2.83
N GLU A 137 -7.09 -9.65 1.76
CA GLU A 137 -6.30 -10.85 1.50
C GLU A 137 -4.80 -10.53 1.37
N THR A 138 -4.47 -9.50 0.59
CA THR A 138 -3.08 -9.11 0.33
C THR A 138 -2.43 -8.45 1.54
N PHE A 139 -3.18 -7.61 2.26
CA PHE A 139 -2.73 -6.96 3.48
C PHE A 139 -2.44 -8.00 4.57
N SER A 140 -3.32 -8.97 4.77
CA SER A 140 -3.09 -10.09 5.70
C SER A 140 -1.83 -10.88 5.31
N LYS A 141 -1.65 -11.17 4.02
CA LYS A 141 -0.48 -11.91 3.51
C LYS A 141 0.86 -11.19 3.77
N TYR A 142 0.93 -9.89 3.54
CA TYR A 142 2.21 -9.16 3.53
C TYR A 142 2.45 -8.27 4.77
N TYR A 143 1.39 -7.79 5.42
CA TYR A 143 1.43 -6.96 6.63
C TYR A 143 0.80 -7.64 7.85
N GLY A 144 0.29 -8.87 7.69
CA GLY A 144 0.00 -9.74 8.82
C GLY A 144 1.20 -9.72 9.77
N GLU A 145 0.91 -9.71 11.07
CA GLU A 145 1.99 -9.89 12.03
C GLU A 145 2.71 -11.19 11.68
N ALA A 146 4.05 -11.20 11.82
CA ALA A 146 4.77 -12.46 11.83
C ALA A 146 4.32 -13.19 13.09
N LYS A 147 3.16 -13.83 13.00
CA LYS A 147 2.67 -14.72 14.03
C LYS A 147 3.77 -15.73 14.23
N SER A 148 4.07 -15.98 15.49
CA SER A 148 4.90 -17.12 15.82
C SER A 148 4.24 -18.37 15.20
N ILE A 149 5.02 -19.38 14.84
CA ILE A 149 4.42 -20.62 14.31
C ILE A 149 3.52 -21.24 15.35
N GLU A 150 3.89 -21.05 16.61
CA GLU A 150 3.11 -21.42 17.77
C GLU A 150 1.70 -20.78 17.71
N GLU A 151 1.59 -19.47 17.46
CA GLU A 151 0.31 -18.79 17.28
C GLU A 151 -0.46 -19.26 16.03
N LEU A 152 0.23 -19.48 14.90
CA LEU A 152 -0.41 -20.00 13.68
C LEU A 152 -1.03 -21.37 13.90
N ILE A 153 -0.33 -22.25 14.62
CA ILE A 153 -0.81 -23.58 14.98
C ILE A 153 -1.98 -23.47 15.96
N GLU A 154 -1.87 -22.63 16.99
CA GLU A 154 -2.92 -22.45 18.00
C GLU A 154 -4.24 -21.99 17.36
N GLU A 155 -4.19 -21.04 16.44
CA GLU A 155 -5.40 -20.58 15.75
C GLU A 155 -6.08 -21.66 14.91
N ILE A 156 -5.30 -22.52 14.25
CA ILE A 156 -5.81 -23.68 13.49
C ILE A 156 -6.49 -24.67 14.44
N LEU A 157 -5.84 -24.98 15.57
CA LEU A 157 -6.36 -25.93 16.56
C LEU A 157 -7.62 -25.41 17.28
N GLU A 158 -7.69 -24.10 17.53
CA GLU A 158 -8.82 -23.45 18.20
C GLU A 158 -9.96 -23.07 17.23
N GLU A 159 -9.90 -23.48 15.96
CA GLU A 159 -10.88 -23.15 14.92
C GLU A 159 -11.13 -21.64 14.76
N LYS A 160 -10.14 -20.81 15.14
CA LYS A 160 -10.17 -19.33 14.96
C LYS A 160 -9.85 -18.92 13.53
N VAL A 161 -9.68 -19.89 12.63
CA VAL A 161 -9.40 -19.71 11.22
C VAL A 161 -10.68 -19.92 10.42
N PRO A 162 -11.10 -18.96 9.58
CA PRO A 162 -12.16 -19.20 8.63
C PRO A 162 -11.84 -20.42 7.75
N PRO A 163 -12.81 -21.30 7.41
CA PRO A 163 -12.53 -22.51 6.64
C PRO A 163 -11.80 -22.28 5.32
N GLY A 164 -12.01 -21.13 4.67
CA GLY A 164 -11.33 -20.75 3.42
C GLY A 164 -9.90 -20.22 3.58
N GLU A 165 -9.42 -20.04 4.82
CA GLU A 165 -8.08 -19.52 5.12
C GLU A 165 -7.14 -20.58 5.72
N VAL A 166 -7.68 -21.75 6.10
CA VAL A 166 -6.91 -22.83 6.74
C VAL A 166 -5.75 -23.26 5.84
N ASP A 167 -6.01 -23.47 4.55
CA ASP A 167 -5.00 -23.87 3.57
C ASP A 167 -3.85 -22.84 3.49
N THR A 168 -4.17 -21.56 3.49
CA THR A 168 -3.16 -20.48 3.47
C THR A 168 -2.26 -20.52 4.70
N ARG A 169 -2.82 -20.79 5.89
CA ARG A 169 -2.03 -20.89 7.13
C ARG A 169 -1.17 -22.15 7.15
N ILE A 170 -1.67 -23.27 6.62
CA ILE A 170 -0.87 -24.49 6.45
C ILE A 170 0.31 -24.23 5.51
N ILE A 171 0.08 -23.56 4.37
CA ILE A 171 1.15 -23.19 3.43
C ILE A 171 2.22 -22.34 4.14
N GLN A 172 1.83 -21.36 4.95
CA GLN A 172 2.78 -20.53 5.71
C GLN A 172 3.64 -21.33 6.69
N ILE A 173 3.05 -22.32 7.39
CA ILE A 173 3.79 -23.21 8.30
C ILE A 173 4.78 -24.07 7.51
N VAL A 174 4.36 -24.63 6.36
CA VAL A 174 5.22 -25.44 5.49
C VAL A 174 6.36 -24.60 4.92
N ASP A 175 6.08 -23.41 4.41
CA ASP A 175 7.08 -22.47 3.89
C ASP A 175 8.11 -22.13 4.98
N TYR A 176 7.66 -21.86 6.21
CA TYR A 176 8.58 -21.64 7.32
C TYR A 176 9.49 -22.84 7.56
N ILE A 177 8.92 -24.05 7.63
CA ILE A 177 9.70 -25.27 7.89
C ILE A 177 10.80 -25.41 6.83
N ILE A 178 10.46 -25.21 5.56
CA ILE A 178 11.43 -25.30 4.45
C ILE A 178 12.47 -24.18 4.55
N LEU A 179 12.05 -22.93 4.69
CA LEU A 179 12.96 -21.77 4.73
C LEU A 179 13.90 -21.83 5.93
N LYS A 180 13.43 -22.33 7.08
CA LYS A 180 14.28 -22.59 8.24
C LYS A 180 15.31 -23.66 7.93
N GLY A 181 14.92 -24.77 7.31
CA GLY A 181 15.86 -25.80 6.87
C GLY A 181 16.93 -25.26 5.93
N VAL A 182 16.55 -24.43 4.95
CA VAL A 182 17.51 -23.77 4.05
C VAL A 182 18.44 -22.82 4.82
N LYS A 183 17.88 -21.97 5.69
CA LYS A 183 18.64 -20.99 6.49
C LYS A 183 19.66 -21.68 7.40
N ASP A 184 19.24 -22.77 8.04
CA ASP A 184 20.05 -23.55 8.97
C ASP A 184 20.95 -24.57 8.21
N LYS A 185 20.91 -24.56 6.87
CA LYS A 185 21.65 -25.47 5.98
C LYS A 185 21.44 -26.95 6.33
N ALA A 186 20.21 -27.28 6.70
CA ALA A 186 19.84 -28.65 7.01
C ALA A 186 19.84 -29.51 5.74
N SER A 187 20.37 -30.72 5.83
CA SER A 187 20.31 -31.72 4.77
C SER A 187 18.94 -32.40 4.69
N ASP A 188 18.28 -32.54 5.85
CA ASP A 188 17.03 -33.27 6.00
C ASP A 188 16.11 -32.57 7.02
N ILE A 189 14.82 -32.59 6.72
CA ILE A 189 13.75 -32.14 7.62
C ILE A 189 12.92 -33.38 7.98
N HIS A 190 12.94 -33.79 9.24
CA HIS A 190 12.18 -34.92 9.75
C HIS A 190 10.93 -34.43 10.47
N ILE A 191 9.76 -34.97 10.12
CA ILE A 191 8.48 -34.64 10.76
C ILE A 191 7.93 -35.92 11.39
N GLU A 192 7.80 -35.92 12.72
CA GLU A 192 7.39 -37.08 13.50
C GLU A 192 6.14 -36.78 14.33
N PRO A 193 5.01 -37.46 14.07
CA PRO A 193 3.86 -37.38 14.94
C PRO A 193 4.11 -38.17 16.25
N ALA A 194 3.76 -37.58 17.38
CA ALA A 194 3.66 -38.24 18.69
C ALA A 194 2.22 -38.06 19.24
N GLU A 195 1.90 -38.70 20.37
CA GLU A 195 0.53 -38.72 20.92
C GLU A 195 -0.10 -37.32 21.11
N ALA A 196 0.69 -36.32 21.52
CA ALA A 196 0.18 -34.97 21.81
C ALA A 196 0.88 -33.84 21.03
N VAL A 197 1.94 -34.15 20.28
CA VAL A 197 2.77 -33.15 19.62
C VAL A 197 3.31 -33.67 18.29
N VAL A 198 3.56 -32.77 17.35
CA VAL A 198 4.37 -33.06 16.17
C VAL A 198 5.77 -32.50 16.39
N ARG A 199 6.81 -33.31 16.21
CA ARG A 199 8.20 -32.87 16.30
C ARG A 199 8.78 -32.68 14.90
N VAL A 200 9.27 -31.47 14.64
CA VAL A 200 10.03 -31.14 13.42
C VAL A 200 11.51 -31.04 13.80
N ARG A 201 12.36 -31.86 13.20
CA ARG A 201 13.81 -31.91 13.45
C ARG A 201 14.59 -31.60 12.18
N TYR A 202 15.59 -30.75 12.30
CA TYR A 202 16.49 -30.39 11.21
C TYR A 202 17.81 -31.12 11.40
N ARG A 203 18.25 -31.88 10.39
CA ARG A 203 19.59 -32.46 10.41
C ARG A 203 20.56 -31.42 9.85
N ILE A 204 21.30 -30.77 10.74
CA ILE A 204 22.35 -29.83 10.39
C ILE A 204 23.63 -30.65 10.31
N ASP A 205 24.06 -30.97 9.10
CA ASP A 205 25.29 -31.73 8.88
C ASP A 205 26.51 -30.83 9.21
N GLY A 206 27.10 -31.04 10.39
CA GLY A 206 28.49 -30.72 10.79
C GLY A 206 29.00 -29.29 10.62
#